data_AF-A0A0X3RWQ7-F1
#
_entry.id   AF-A0A0X3RWQ7-F1
#
_cell.length_a   1.000
_cell.length_b   1.000
_cell.length_c   1.000
_cell.angle_alpha   90.00
_cell.angle_beta   90.00
_cell.angle_gamma   90.00
#
_symmetry.space_group_name_H-M   'P 1'
#
loop_
_entity.id
_entity.type
_entity.pdbx_description
1 polymer ?
#
loop_
_entity_poly.entity_id
_entity_poly.type
_entity_poly.pdbx_seq_one_letter_code
_entity_poly.pdbx_strand_id
1 'polypeptide(L)'
;MGLWACSPYAFALWVPYSEATFTAFLMWTLIAVVARRWLWAGVLCALAGTVRPTSAVLVAVVAVSAIRAMTLRRAGWRPWAAMGLAPLGLIFSWLYLGSRIGRLDGWFIAEKAWDQQFDFGLGSLRFLQKLITYQSMDIRYPLVLTVILVVAVGVVALALDRQVPWPLVLALAGAWELMFGTPGAPLSKPRFILPFLPIMLLLVMRPVARLPRTVQGCLYGSGAIFAGWYAFGLLVLFKHPP
;
A
#
# COMPACT_ATOMS: atom_id res chain seq x y z
N MET A 1 -13.61 5.91 -3.86
CA MET A 1 -13.91 5.91 -2.41
C MET A 1 -14.99 4.88 -2.04
N GLY A 2 -16.21 4.92 -2.62
CA GLY A 2 -17.29 3.98 -2.27
C GLY A 2 -16.96 2.47 -2.40
N LEU A 3 -16.32 2.04 -3.50
CA LEU A 3 -15.94 0.62 -3.70
C LEU A 3 -14.91 0.10 -2.69
N TRP A 4 -14.04 0.98 -2.22
CA TRP A 4 -13.01 0.61 -1.25
C TRP A 4 -13.63 0.35 0.14
N ALA A 5 -14.61 1.16 0.52
CA ALA A 5 -15.40 0.98 1.73
C ALA A 5 -16.29 -0.29 1.72
N CYS A 6 -16.50 -0.88 0.54
CA CYS A 6 -17.34 -2.08 0.34
C CYS A 6 -16.53 -3.38 0.23
N SER A 7 -15.21 -3.36 0.43
CA SER A 7 -14.42 -4.60 0.45
C SER A 7 -14.70 -5.37 1.76
N PRO A 8 -14.69 -6.72 1.76
CA PRO A 8 -14.84 -7.53 2.98
C PRO A 8 -13.87 -7.09 4.09
N TYR A 9 -12.70 -6.60 3.70
CA TYR A 9 -11.67 -6.14 4.62
C TYR A 9 -11.88 -4.72 5.16
N ALA A 10 -12.98 -4.04 4.82
CA ALA A 10 -13.34 -2.74 5.38
C ALA A 10 -13.54 -2.79 6.91
N PHE A 11 -13.76 -3.98 7.48
CA PHE A 11 -13.72 -4.20 8.92
C PHE A 11 -12.37 -3.78 9.56
N ALA A 12 -11.24 -4.00 8.86
CA ALA A 12 -9.92 -3.57 9.34
C ALA A 12 -9.76 -2.05 9.39
N LEU A 13 -10.69 -1.28 8.81
CA LEU A 13 -10.76 0.18 8.93
C LEU A 13 -11.47 0.63 10.22
N TRP A 14 -12.29 -0.25 10.81
CA TRP A 14 -13.02 -0.01 12.06
C TRP A 14 -12.26 -0.49 13.30
N VAL A 15 -11.39 -1.48 13.14
CA VAL A 15 -10.36 -1.80 14.14
C VAL A 15 -9.37 -0.63 14.16
N PRO A 16 -8.89 -0.13 15.33
CA PRO A 16 -7.94 0.97 15.42
C PRO A 16 -6.58 0.57 14.83
N TYR A 17 -6.51 0.54 13.50
CA TYR A 17 -5.33 0.19 12.74
C TYR A 17 -4.88 1.40 11.93
N SER A 18 -3.57 1.62 11.91
CA SER A 18 -2.86 2.67 11.17
C SER A 18 -3.14 2.69 9.66
N GLU A 19 -3.86 1.70 9.13
CA GLU A 19 -4.17 1.52 7.70
C GLU A 19 -5.03 2.66 7.14
N ALA A 20 -6.10 3.06 7.83
CA ALA A 20 -7.02 4.08 7.33
C ALA A 20 -6.34 5.45 7.24
N THR A 21 -5.66 5.85 8.32
CA THR A 21 -4.91 7.10 8.40
C THR A 21 -3.78 7.14 7.38
N PHE A 22 -3.03 6.04 7.23
CA PHE A 22 -1.99 5.93 6.22
C PHE A 22 -2.57 6.01 4.80
N THR A 23 -3.70 5.35 4.52
CA THR A 23 -4.36 5.40 3.21
C THR A 23 -4.80 6.82 2.86
N ALA A 24 -5.34 7.57 3.83
CA ALA A 24 -5.72 8.96 3.65
C ALA A 24 -4.51 9.83 3.26
N PHE A 25 -3.42 9.76 4.04
CA PHE A 25 -2.19 10.50 3.71
C PHE A 25 -1.58 10.07 2.37
N LEU A 26 -1.59 8.78 2.07
CA LEU A 26 -1.11 8.22 0.80
C LEU A 26 -1.88 8.81 -0.39
N MET A 27 -3.22 8.79 -0.33
CA MET A 27 -4.06 9.34 -1.40
C MET A 27 -3.84 10.85 -1.56
N TRP A 28 -3.79 11.59 -0.44
CA TRP A 28 -3.59 13.04 -0.49
C TRP A 28 -2.20 13.42 -1.00
N THR A 29 -1.18 12.63 -0.65
CA THR A 29 0.18 12.79 -1.17
C THR A 29 0.20 12.59 -2.68
N LEU A 30 -0.41 11.52 -3.18
CA LEU A 30 -0.47 11.24 -4.63
C LEU A 30 -1.26 12.32 -5.38
N ILE A 31 -2.39 12.78 -4.84
CA ILE A 31 -3.16 13.89 -5.41
C ILE A 31 -2.29 15.16 -5.45
N ALA A 32 -1.55 15.47 -4.38
CA ALA A 32 -0.67 16.64 -4.33
C ALA A 32 0.48 16.55 -5.34
N VAL A 33 1.08 15.36 -5.54
CA VAL A 33 2.12 15.12 -6.55
C VAL A 33 1.56 15.32 -7.96
N VAL A 34 0.41 14.72 -8.28
CA VAL A 34 -0.23 14.87 -9.59
C VAL A 34 -0.63 16.33 -9.85
N ALA A 35 -1.14 17.03 -8.82
CA ALA A 35 -1.47 18.45 -8.88
C ALA A 35 -0.25 19.40 -8.81
N ARG A 36 0.99 18.86 -8.74
CA ARG A 36 2.25 19.62 -8.59
C ARG A 36 2.29 20.56 -7.38
N ARG A 37 1.53 20.24 -6.33
CA ARG A 37 1.55 20.92 -5.03
C ARG A 37 2.67 20.34 -4.16
N TRP A 38 3.92 20.57 -4.57
CA TRP A 38 5.12 19.93 -4.02
C TRP A 38 5.26 20.05 -2.49
N LEU A 39 5.03 21.23 -1.91
CA LEU A 39 5.16 21.42 -0.46
C LEU A 39 4.17 20.55 0.32
N TRP A 40 2.91 20.50 -0.13
CA TRP A 40 1.90 19.63 0.45
C TRP A 40 2.25 18.16 0.27
N ALA A 41 2.76 17.77 -0.91
CA ALA A 41 3.22 16.40 -1.14
C ALA A 41 4.33 15.99 -0.15
N GLY A 42 5.31 16.87 0.09
CA GLY A 42 6.38 16.62 1.07
C GLY A 42 5.85 16.49 2.50
N VAL A 43 5.00 17.41 2.95
CA VAL A 43 4.43 17.41 4.30
C VAL A 43 3.55 16.18 4.54
N LEU A 44 2.64 15.87 3.60
CA LEU A 44 1.76 14.71 3.71
C LEU A 44 2.53 13.39 3.66
N CYS A 45 3.60 13.32 2.85
CA CYS A 45 4.50 12.17 2.83
C CYS A 45 5.24 12.00 4.17
N ALA A 46 5.72 13.10 4.77
CA ALA A 46 6.34 13.05 6.09
C ALA A 46 5.35 12.56 7.16
N LEU A 47 4.10 13.05 7.15
CA LEU A 47 3.06 12.54 8.05
C LEU A 47 2.73 11.07 7.79
N ALA A 48 2.74 10.60 6.53
CA ALA A 48 2.61 9.18 6.24
C ALA A 48 3.77 8.35 6.83
N GLY A 49 4.98 8.93 6.85
CA GLY A 49 6.20 8.40 7.46
C GLY A 49 6.12 8.12 8.95
N THR A 50 5.36 8.94 9.68
CA THR A 50 5.15 8.75 11.12
C THR A 50 4.14 7.65 11.44
N VAL A 51 3.32 7.25 10.47
CA VAL A 51 2.25 6.27 10.66
C VAL A 51 2.74 4.86 10.33
N ARG A 52 3.49 4.68 9.23
CA ARG A 52 4.01 3.36 8.82
C ARG A 52 5.35 3.43 8.08
N PRO A 53 6.19 2.38 8.23
CA PRO A 53 7.44 2.24 7.48
C PRO A 53 7.21 2.05 5.96
N THR A 54 6.03 1.56 5.56
CA THR A 54 5.63 1.38 4.16
C THR A 54 5.52 2.69 3.37
N SER A 55 5.56 3.83 4.05
CA SER A 55 5.71 5.16 3.45
C SER A 55 7.01 5.31 2.63
N ALA A 56 7.99 4.41 2.75
CA ALA A 56 9.18 4.41 1.90
C ALA A 56 8.82 4.44 0.40
N VAL A 57 7.73 3.76 0.02
CA VAL A 57 7.17 3.82 -1.34
C VAL A 57 6.75 5.23 -1.72
N LEU A 58 6.07 5.96 -0.82
CA LEU A 58 5.67 7.35 -1.06
C LEU A 58 6.87 8.28 -1.16
N VAL A 59 7.89 8.08 -0.33
CA VAL A 59 9.15 8.85 -0.41
C VAL A 59 9.79 8.65 -1.78
N ALA A 60 9.89 7.40 -2.25
CA ALA A 60 10.39 7.10 -3.58
C ALA A 60 9.54 7.74 -4.68
N VAL A 61 8.20 7.67 -4.60
CA VAL A 61 7.29 8.29 -5.57
C VAL A 61 7.47 9.81 -5.61
N VAL A 62 7.56 10.48 -4.46
CA VAL A 62 7.77 11.93 -4.37
C VAL A 62 9.14 12.31 -4.91
N ALA A 63 10.20 11.57 -4.56
CA ALA A 63 11.56 11.82 -5.03
C ALA A 63 11.66 11.67 -6.56
N VAL A 64 11.18 10.55 -7.12
CA VAL A 64 11.18 10.31 -8.58
C VAL A 64 10.32 11.36 -9.30
N SER A 65 9.18 11.75 -8.73
CA SER A 65 8.32 12.79 -9.30
C SER A 65 8.98 14.17 -9.28
N ALA A 66 9.68 14.50 -8.19
CA ALA A 66 10.41 15.74 -8.05
C ALA A 66 11.59 15.81 -9.03
N ILE A 67 12.40 14.75 -9.12
CA ILE A 67 13.51 14.64 -10.07
C ILE A 67 13.00 14.81 -11.51
N ARG A 68 11.93 14.10 -11.88
CA ARG A 68 11.34 14.24 -13.22
C ARG A 68 10.81 15.65 -13.50
N ALA A 69 10.24 16.33 -12.51
CA ALA A 69 9.79 17.70 -12.67
C ALA A 69 10.95 18.69 -12.88
N MET A 70 12.09 18.44 -12.23
CA MET A 70 13.32 19.22 -12.38
C MET A 70 13.97 18.99 -13.76
N THR A 71 14.08 17.74 -14.20
CA THR A 71 14.71 17.41 -15.50
C THR A 71 13.92 17.98 -16.68
N LEU A 72 12.59 18.08 -16.54
CA LEU A 72 11.74 18.74 -17.54
C LEU A 72 11.82 20.28 -17.48
N ARG A 73 12.65 20.87 -16.59
CA ARG A 73 12.71 22.32 -16.29
C ARG A 73 11.35 22.95 -15.99
N ARG A 74 10.40 22.16 -15.49
CA ARG A 74 9.00 22.59 -15.27
C ARG A 74 8.73 23.06 -13.84
N ALA A 75 9.76 23.18 -13.00
CA ALA A 75 9.57 23.53 -11.61
C ALA A 75 10.79 24.26 -11.01
N GLY A 76 10.51 25.32 -10.23
CA GLY A 76 11.51 26.05 -9.44
C GLY A 76 11.97 25.25 -8.21
N TRP A 77 12.29 25.92 -7.10
CA TRP A 77 12.83 25.29 -5.88
C TRP A 77 11.87 24.31 -5.15
N ARG A 78 10.57 24.38 -5.42
CA ARG A 78 9.53 23.64 -4.68
C ARG A 78 9.65 22.10 -4.68
N PRO A 79 10.03 21.41 -5.77
CA PRO A 79 10.24 19.97 -5.74
C PRO A 79 11.49 19.57 -4.94
N TRP A 80 12.51 20.43 -4.86
CA TRP A 80 13.67 20.18 -3.99
C TRP A 80 13.24 20.14 -2.53
N ALA A 81 12.42 21.12 -2.12
CA ALA A 81 11.86 21.13 -0.77
C ALA A 81 11.00 19.87 -0.51
N ALA A 82 10.16 19.45 -1.47
CA ALA A 82 9.36 18.24 -1.31
C ALA A 82 10.20 16.97 -1.18
N MET A 83 11.26 16.84 -1.98
CA MET A 83 12.20 15.72 -1.95
C MET A 83 12.96 15.65 -0.63
N GLY A 84 13.34 16.80 -0.06
CA GLY A 84 13.96 16.89 1.26
C GLY A 84 13.00 16.64 2.42
N LEU A 85 11.75 17.11 2.32
CA LEU A 85 10.73 16.95 3.36
C LEU A 85 10.19 15.51 3.45
N ALA A 86 10.01 14.84 2.31
CA ALA A 86 9.40 13.52 2.23
C ALA A 86 10.03 12.46 3.18
N PRO A 87 11.37 12.28 3.24
CA PRO A 87 11.98 11.27 4.11
C PRO A 87 11.98 11.63 5.60
N LEU A 88 11.75 12.90 5.98
CA LEU A 88 11.89 13.34 7.37
C LEU A 88 10.97 12.59 8.33
N GLY A 89 9.76 12.25 7.90
CA GLY A 89 8.82 11.48 8.71
C GLY A 89 9.32 10.07 9.05
N LEU A 90 9.92 9.38 8.07
CA LEU A 90 10.51 8.06 8.28
C LEU A 90 11.74 8.14 9.19
N ILE A 91 12.63 9.10 8.92
CA ILE A 91 13.82 9.32 9.73
C ILE A 91 13.42 9.64 11.17
N PHE A 92 12.41 10.49 11.38
CA PHE A 92 11.87 10.78 12.70
C PHE A 92 11.36 9.52 13.40
N SER A 93 10.60 8.67 12.71
CA SER A 93 10.12 7.40 13.27
C SER A 93 11.26 6.47 13.70
N TRP A 94 12.30 6.34 12.87
CA TRP A 94 13.48 5.52 13.17
C TRP A 94 14.28 6.08 14.34
N LEU A 95 14.53 7.39 14.37
CA LEU A 95 15.24 8.05 15.46
C LEU A 95 14.45 8.00 16.77
N TYR A 96 13.13 8.19 16.72
CA TYR A 96 12.26 8.05 17.88
C TYR A 96 12.33 6.64 18.44
N LEU A 97 12.17 5.61 17.60
CA LEU A 97 12.32 4.22 18.03
C LEU A 97 13.72 3.97 18.62
N GLY A 98 14.76 4.45 17.95
CA GLY A 98 16.14 4.31 18.41
C GLY A 98 16.40 4.98 19.77
N SER A 99 15.80 6.14 20.02
CA SER A 99 15.88 6.84 21.31
C SER A 99 15.20 6.08 22.44
N ARG A 100 14.14 5.31 22.15
CA ARG A 100 13.41 4.52 23.15
C ARG A 100 14.10 3.20 23.47
N ILE A 101 14.80 2.64 22.48
CA ILE A 101 15.57 1.38 22.61
C ILE A 101 17.02 1.66 23.07
N GLY A 102 17.49 2.90 23.01
CA GLY A 102 18.87 3.28 23.30
C GLY A 102 19.86 2.88 22.19
N ARG A 103 19.35 2.57 21.00
CA ARG A 103 20.11 2.07 19.84
C ARG A 103 19.58 2.68 18.55
N LEU A 104 20.40 3.47 17.87
CA LEU A 104 20.03 4.11 16.60
C LEU A 104 19.75 3.09 15.48
N ASP A 105 20.32 1.90 15.57
CA ASP A 105 20.09 0.76 14.68
C ASP A 105 18.88 -0.12 15.09
N GLY A 106 18.11 0.28 16.11
CA GLY A 106 16.99 -0.48 16.68
C GLY A 106 15.95 -0.93 15.65
N TRP A 107 15.68 -0.12 14.63
CA TRP A 107 14.79 -0.49 13.52
C TRP A 107 15.31 -1.70 12.74
N PHE A 108 16.57 -1.68 12.32
CA PHE A 108 17.17 -2.75 11.52
C PHE A 108 17.32 -4.07 12.31
N ILE A 109 17.52 -3.96 13.63
CA ILE A 109 17.54 -5.12 14.52
C ILE A 109 16.14 -5.75 14.59
N ALA A 110 15.10 -4.94 14.76
CA ALA A 110 13.72 -5.43 14.76
C ALA A 110 13.37 -6.05 13.39
N GLU A 111 13.72 -5.39 12.29
CA GLU A 111 13.51 -5.93 10.94
C GLU A 111 14.17 -7.30 10.75
N LYS A 112 15.40 -7.47 11.24
CA LYS A 112 16.12 -8.74 11.20
C LYS A 112 15.52 -9.80 12.13
N ALA A 113 15.08 -9.41 13.33
CA ALA A 113 14.47 -10.32 14.29
C ALA A 113 13.13 -10.89 13.81
N TRP A 114 12.39 -10.14 13.00
CA TRP A 114 11.09 -10.53 12.44
C TRP A 114 11.19 -11.15 11.03
N ASP A 115 12.40 -11.44 10.55
CA ASP A 115 12.68 -11.96 9.20
C ASP A 115 12.00 -11.11 8.09
N GLN A 116 11.93 -9.79 8.30
CA GLN A 116 11.35 -8.81 7.38
C GLN A 116 12.41 -8.14 6.51
N GLN A 117 13.62 -8.69 6.44
CA GLN A 117 14.70 -8.11 5.65
C GLN A 117 14.34 -8.16 4.17
N PHE A 118 14.56 -7.05 3.45
CA PHE A 118 14.36 -7.04 2.01
C PHE A 118 15.32 -8.03 1.33
N ASP A 119 14.78 -9.12 0.78
CA ASP A 119 15.53 -10.26 0.24
C ASP A 119 15.49 -10.33 -1.29
N PHE A 120 15.07 -9.23 -1.93
CA PHE A 120 14.90 -9.11 -3.37
C PHE A 120 13.99 -10.19 -3.98
N GLY A 121 13.12 -10.81 -3.17
CA GLY A 121 12.15 -11.82 -3.62
C GLY A 121 12.69 -13.24 -3.65
N LEU A 122 13.90 -13.49 -3.16
CA LEU A 122 14.48 -14.84 -3.04
C LEU A 122 13.60 -15.76 -2.18
N GLY A 123 12.97 -15.22 -1.14
CA GLY A 123 12.02 -15.92 -0.29
C GLY A 123 10.73 -16.24 -1.04
N SER A 124 10.23 -15.30 -1.84
CA SER A 124 9.05 -15.52 -2.69
C SER A 124 9.30 -16.58 -3.78
N LEU A 125 10.52 -16.64 -4.35
CA LEU A 125 10.91 -17.68 -5.31
C LEU A 125 11.06 -19.06 -4.66
N ARG A 126 11.76 -19.14 -3.52
CA ARG A 126 11.85 -20.38 -2.72
C ARG A 126 10.46 -20.86 -2.28
N PHE A 127 9.56 -19.92 -2.01
CA PHE A 127 8.18 -20.20 -1.65
C PHE A 127 7.37 -20.76 -2.84
N LEU A 128 7.50 -20.16 -4.03
CA LEU A 128 6.90 -20.66 -5.26
C LEU A 128 7.39 -22.08 -5.59
N GLN A 129 8.69 -22.35 -5.40
CA GLN A 129 9.28 -23.67 -5.59
C GLN A 129 8.62 -24.71 -4.65
N LYS A 130 8.50 -24.41 -3.36
CA LYS A 130 7.85 -25.31 -2.38
C LYS A 130 6.39 -25.63 -2.73
N LEU A 131 5.66 -24.64 -3.27
CA LEU A 131 4.28 -24.82 -3.71
C LEU A 131 4.19 -25.77 -4.91
N ILE A 132 5.07 -25.59 -5.91
CA ILE A 132 5.14 -26.44 -7.11
C ILE A 132 5.58 -27.87 -6.76
N THR A 133 6.46 -28.04 -5.77
CA THR A 133 6.92 -29.35 -5.29
C THR A 133 5.90 -30.03 -4.34
N TYR A 134 4.68 -29.50 -4.20
CA TYR A 134 3.62 -30.03 -3.32
C TYR A 134 4.05 -30.26 -1.85
N GLN A 135 5.09 -29.57 -1.38
CA GLN A 135 5.61 -29.73 -0.02
C GLN A 135 4.80 -28.97 1.04
N SER A 136 3.78 -28.22 0.64
CA SER A 136 2.96 -27.39 1.52
C SER A 136 1.48 -27.47 1.14
N MET A 137 0.64 -28.00 2.04
CA MET A 137 -0.80 -28.28 1.82
C MET A 137 -1.75 -27.17 2.33
N ASP A 138 -1.24 -26.04 2.82
CA ASP A 138 -2.10 -24.97 3.34
C ASP A 138 -2.65 -24.09 2.19
N ILE A 139 -3.97 -24.04 2.06
CA ILE A 139 -4.72 -23.29 1.05
C ILE A 139 -4.48 -21.78 1.08
N ARG A 140 -3.95 -21.24 2.19
CA ARG A 140 -3.63 -19.81 2.32
C ARG A 140 -2.46 -19.40 1.44
N TYR A 141 -1.59 -20.33 1.09
CA TYR A 141 -0.42 -20.07 0.26
C TYR A 141 -0.70 -19.78 -1.21
N PRO A 142 -1.49 -20.59 -1.94
CA PRO A 142 -1.91 -20.23 -3.30
C PRO A 142 -2.72 -18.94 -3.32
N LEU A 143 -3.47 -18.63 -2.25
CA LEU A 143 -4.20 -17.36 -2.12
C LEU A 143 -3.24 -16.15 -2.11
N VAL A 144 -2.18 -16.18 -1.30
CA VAL A 144 -1.18 -15.10 -1.25
C VAL A 144 -0.50 -14.92 -2.61
N LEU A 145 -0.12 -16.01 -3.27
CA LEU A 145 0.46 -15.96 -4.62
C LEU A 145 -0.52 -15.37 -5.64
N THR A 146 -1.80 -15.73 -5.54
CA THR A 146 -2.86 -15.17 -6.39
C THR A 146 -2.98 -13.67 -6.18
N VAL A 147 -2.92 -13.18 -4.93
CA VAL A 147 -2.93 -11.74 -4.63
C VAL A 147 -1.69 -11.05 -5.24
N ILE A 148 -0.49 -11.62 -5.10
CA ILE A 148 0.73 -11.09 -5.72
C ILE A 148 0.56 -10.98 -7.24
N LEU A 149 0.03 -12.02 -7.89
CA LEU A 149 -0.18 -12.03 -9.33
C LEU A 149 -1.25 -11.02 -9.78
N VAL A 150 -2.39 -10.96 -9.09
CA VAL A 150 -3.47 -10.01 -9.41
C VAL A 150 -2.99 -8.57 -9.30
N VAL A 151 -2.20 -8.25 -8.28
CA VAL A 151 -1.62 -6.92 -8.12
C VAL A 151 -0.60 -6.64 -9.23
N ALA A 152 0.26 -7.60 -9.59
CA ALA A 152 1.20 -7.43 -10.71
C ALA A 152 0.46 -7.12 -12.03
N VAL A 153 -0.59 -7.88 -12.33
CA VAL A 153 -1.44 -7.66 -13.50
C VAL A 153 -2.10 -6.29 -13.43
N GLY A 154 -2.59 -5.87 -12.25
CA GLY A 154 -3.15 -4.55 -12.02
C GLY A 154 -2.16 -3.41 -12.27
N VAL A 155 -0.90 -3.56 -11.85
CA VAL A 155 0.19 -2.61 -12.12
C VAL A 155 0.42 -2.49 -13.62
N VAL A 156 0.57 -3.62 -14.34
CA VAL A 156 0.77 -3.62 -15.79
C VAL A 156 -0.42 -3.01 -16.51
N ALA A 157 -1.65 -3.37 -16.15
CA ALA A 157 -2.86 -2.83 -16.76
C ALA A 157 -2.94 -1.30 -16.59
N LEU A 158 -2.65 -0.78 -15.39
CA LEU A 158 -2.61 0.66 -15.14
C LEU A 158 -1.43 1.36 -15.83
N ALA A 159 -0.29 0.68 -15.99
CA ALA A 159 0.86 1.21 -16.72
C ALA A 159 0.57 1.36 -18.22
N LEU A 160 -0.22 0.45 -18.80
CA LEU A 160 -0.66 0.51 -20.19
C LEU A 160 -1.72 1.59 -20.43
N ASP A 161 -2.43 2.00 -19.37
CA ASP A 161 -3.46 3.02 -19.43
C ASP A 161 -2.86 4.44 -19.41
N ARG A 162 -2.79 5.08 -20.58
CA ARG A 162 -2.21 6.42 -20.76
C ARG A 162 -2.94 7.53 -20.00
N GLN A 163 -4.18 7.32 -19.55
CA GLN A 163 -4.91 8.31 -18.78
C GLN A 163 -4.57 8.25 -17.28
N VAL A 164 -3.94 7.18 -16.82
CA VAL A 164 -3.53 7.05 -15.42
C VAL A 164 -2.23 7.83 -15.22
N PRO A 165 -2.18 8.77 -14.24
CA PRO A 165 -0.93 9.45 -13.94
C PRO A 165 0.10 8.43 -13.44
N TRP A 166 1.27 8.41 -14.08
CA TRP A 166 2.36 7.48 -13.75
C TRP A 166 2.78 7.45 -12.26
N PRO A 167 2.65 8.50 -11.41
CA PRO A 167 3.00 8.38 -9.99
C PRO A 167 2.12 7.38 -9.24
N LEU A 168 0.87 7.16 -9.68
CA LEU A 168 -0.02 6.18 -9.09
C LEU A 168 0.43 4.76 -9.43
N VAL A 169 0.86 4.54 -10.68
CA VAL A 169 1.43 3.26 -11.14
C VAL A 169 2.69 2.95 -10.34
N LEU A 170 3.58 3.94 -10.16
CA LEU A 170 4.79 3.78 -9.37
C LEU A 170 4.50 3.45 -7.90
N ALA A 171 3.49 4.10 -7.31
CA ALA A 171 3.07 3.80 -5.94
C ALA A 171 2.56 2.36 -5.81
N LEU A 172 1.72 1.90 -6.74
CA LEU A 172 1.22 0.53 -6.74
C LEU A 172 2.33 -0.50 -7.00
N ALA A 173 3.27 -0.18 -7.90
CA ALA A 173 4.43 -1.01 -8.20
C ALA A 173 5.35 -1.15 -6.98
N GLY A 174 5.64 -0.05 -6.27
CA GLY A 174 6.43 -0.10 -5.05
C GLY A 174 5.75 -0.89 -3.93
N ALA A 175 4.42 -0.82 -3.82
CA ALA A 175 3.67 -1.66 -2.89
C ALA A 175 3.77 -3.15 -3.24
N TRP A 176 3.70 -3.48 -4.53
CA TRP A 176 3.91 -4.83 -5.02
C TRP A 176 5.33 -5.34 -4.76
N GLU A 177 6.33 -4.48 -5.00
CA GLU A 177 7.74 -4.80 -4.75
C GLU A 177 8.01 -5.08 -3.27
N LEU A 178 7.46 -4.27 -2.35
CA LEU A 178 7.55 -4.56 -0.91
C LEU A 178 6.90 -5.91 -0.56
N MET A 179 5.75 -6.21 -1.16
CA MET A 179 5.03 -7.46 -0.92
C MET A 179 5.78 -8.68 -1.45
N PHE A 180 6.46 -8.54 -2.59
CA PHE A 180 7.25 -9.59 -3.23
C PHE A 180 8.62 -9.76 -2.59
N GLY A 181 9.30 -8.65 -2.26
CA GLY A 181 10.68 -8.59 -1.79
C GLY A 181 10.88 -8.76 -0.29
N THR A 182 9.80 -8.96 0.48
CA THR A 182 9.89 -9.26 1.91
C THR A 182 9.57 -10.74 2.16
N PRO A 183 10.48 -11.53 2.77
CA PRO A 183 10.28 -12.95 3.00
C PRO A 183 9.29 -13.26 4.12
N GLY A 184 9.32 -12.49 5.21
CA GLY A 184 8.63 -12.87 6.44
C GLY A 184 7.10 -12.92 6.33
N ALA A 185 6.52 -13.80 7.16
CA ALA A 185 5.09 -14.09 7.31
C ALA A 185 4.25 -13.94 6.02
N PRO A 186 4.21 -14.94 5.12
CA PRO A 186 3.45 -14.88 3.86
C PRO A 186 1.97 -14.47 4.04
N LEU A 187 1.38 -14.77 5.20
CA LEU A 187 0.00 -14.42 5.54
C LEU A 187 -0.23 -12.92 5.82
N SER A 188 0.80 -12.15 6.18
CA SER A 188 0.68 -10.71 6.40
C SER A 188 0.84 -9.90 5.11
N LYS A 189 1.33 -10.52 4.03
CA LYS A 189 1.60 -9.87 2.74
C LYS A 189 0.41 -9.11 2.14
N PRO A 190 -0.84 -9.66 2.13
CA PRO A 190 -2.01 -8.94 1.61
C PRO A 190 -2.31 -7.62 2.34
N ARG A 191 -1.77 -7.40 3.53
CA ARG A 191 -1.94 -6.14 4.26
C ARG A 191 -1.13 -4.99 3.66
N PHE A 192 -0.03 -5.26 2.95
CA PHE A 192 0.77 -4.20 2.34
C PHE A 192 0.05 -3.50 1.18
N ILE A 193 -0.80 -4.22 0.45
CA ILE A 193 -1.55 -3.66 -0.68
C ILE A 193 -2.80 -2.90 -0.24
N LEU A 194 -3.29 -3.13 0.98
CA LEU A 194 -4.56 -2.57 1.47
C LEU A 194 -4.69 -1.05 1.26
N PRO A 195 -3.66 -0.23 1.59
CA PRO A 195 -3.73 1.22 1.39
C PRO A 195 -3.69 1.65 -0.08
N PHE A 196 -3.19 0.77 -0.96
CA PHE A 196 -3.02 1.03 -2.39
C PHE A 196 -4.20 0.49 -3.22
N LEU A 197 -5.11 -0.29 -2.61
CA LEU A 197 -6.34 -0.77 -3.25
C LEU A 197 -7.15 0.32 -3.97
N PRO A 198 -7.30 1.56 -3.46
CA PRO A 198 -8.03 2.59 -4.19
C PRO A 198 -7.40 2.93 -5.55
N ILE A 199 -6.08 2.75 -5.72
CA ILE A 199 -5.38 2.92 -7.01
C ILE A 199 -5.78 1.78 -7.95
N MET A 200 -5.75 0.54 -7.46
CA MET A 200 -6.12 -0.63 -8.26
C MET A 200 -7.59 -0.59 -8.70
N LEU A 201 -8.47 -0.06 -7.83
CA LEU A 201 -9.88 0.15 -8.14
C LEU A 201 -10.10 1.12 -9.31
N LEU A 202 -9.16 2.00 -9.66
CA LEU A 202 -9.31 2.89 -10.82
C LEU A 202 -9.56 2.12 -12.13
N LEU A 203 -9.01 0.90 -12.25
CA LEU A 203 -9.22 0.03 -13.40
C LEU A 203 -10.69 -0.41 -13.53
N VAL A 204 -11.35 -0.62 -12.39
CA VAL A 204 -12.75 -1.07 -12.31
C VAL A 204 -13.72 0.12 -12.26
N MET A 205 -13.32 1.25 -11.67
CA MET A 205 -14.17 2.42 -11.52
C MET A 205 -14.56 3.04 -12.87
N ARG A 206 -13.68 2.99 -13.88
CA ARG A 206 -13.94 3.56 -15.21
C ARG A 206 -15.10 2.88 -15.96
N PRO A 207 -15.12 1.54 -16.13
CA PRO A 207 -16.27 0.87 -16.71
C PRO A 207 -17.52 0.97 -15.80
N VAL A 208 -17.35 0.89 -14.48
CA VAL A 208 -18.48 0.99 -13.54
C VAL A 208 -19.15 2.37 -13.55
N ALA A 209 -18.37 3.46 -13.70
CA ALA A 209 -18.89 4.82 -13.81
C ALA A 209 -19.78 5.03 -15.04
N ARG A 210 -19.65 4.19 -16.07
CA ARG A 210 -20.49 4.22 -17.28
C ARG A 210 -21.77 3.39 -17.16
N LEU A 211 -21.92 2.61 -16.09
CA LEU A 211 -23.12 1.80 -15.84
C LEU A 211 -24.28 2.65 -15.30
N PRO A 212 -25.54 2.19 -15.46
CA PRO A 212 -26.71 2.85 -14.89
C PRO A 212 -26.57 3.04 -13.37
N ARG A 213 -27.10 4.14 -12.83
CA ARG A 213 -27.07 4.44 -11.38
C ARG A 213 -27.62 3.30 -10.53
N THR A 214 -28.62 2.57 -11.03
CA THR A 214 -29.21 1.41 -10.37
C THR A 214 -28.20 0.27 -10.22
N VAL A 215 -27.40 0.00 -11.25
CA VAL A 215 -26.36 -1.05 -11.22
C VAL A 215 -25.21 -0.63 -10.31
N GLN A 216 -24.82 0.64 -10.32
CA GLN A 216 -23.85 1.18 -9.36
C GLN A 216 -24.36 1.06 -7.93
N GLY A 217 -25.64 1.38 -7.69
CA GLY A 217 -26.30 1.23 -6.39
C GLY A 217 -26.35 -0.22 -5.92
N CYS A 218 -26.69 -1.17 -6.79
CA CYS A 218 -26.66 -2.60 -6.48
C CYS A 218 -25.24 -3.10 -6.20
N LEU A 219 -24.23 -2.63 -6.94
CA LEU A 219 -22.82 -3.03 -6.77
C LEU A 219 -22.24 -2.48 -5.45
N TYR A 220 -22.50 -1.21 -5.13
CA TYR A 220 -22.09 -0.61 -3.86
C TYR A 220 -22.89 -1.21 -2.69
N GLY A 221 -24.19 -1.43 -2.87
CA GLY A 221 -25.07 -2.04 -1.88
C GLY A 221 -24.67 -3.47 -1.57
N SER A 222 -24.44 -4.30 -2.58
CA SER A 222 -24.01 -5.69 -2.40
C SER A 222 -22.62 -5.78 -1.76
N GLY A 223 -21.70 -4.90 -2.16
CA GLY A 223 -20.39 -4.80 -1.52
C GLY A 223 -20.48 -4.34 -0.05
N ALA A 224 -21.31 -3.35 0.26
CA ALA A 224 -21.53 -2.90 1.63
C ALA A 224 -22.17 -4.00 2.51
N ILE A 225 -23.13 -4.75 1.96
CA ILE A 225 -23.75 -5.90 2.64
C ILE A 225 -22.72 -7.02 2.87
N PHE A 226 -21.90 -7.34 1.88
CA PHE A 226 -20.86 -8.35 2.01
C PHE A 226 -19.78 -7.95 3.03
N ALA A 227 -19.35 -6.69 2.99
CA ALA A 227 -18.43 -6.12 3.98
C ALA A 227 -19.02 -6.15 5.39
N GLY A 228 -20.30 -5.77 5.54
CA GLY A 228 -21.02 -5.84 6.80
C GLY A 228 -21.19 -7.27 7.32
N TRP A 229 -21.55 -8.22 6.45
CA TRP A 229 -21.68 -9.64 6.80
C TRP A 229 -20.34 -10.25 7.22
N TYR A 230 -19.26 -9.95 6.49
CA TYR A 230 -17.92 -10.42 6.83
C TYR A 230 -17.40 -9.80 8.14
N ALA A 231 -17.61 -8.50 8.35
CA ALA A 231 -17.32 -7.81 9.60
C ALA A 231 -18.07 -8.42 10.79
N PHE A 232 -19.37 -8.66 10.62
CA PHE A 232 -20.21 -9.31 11.62
C PHE A 232 -19.75 -10.75 11.90
N GLY A 233 -19.44 -11.51 10.86
CA GLY A 233 -18.89 -12.86 10.98
C GLY A 233 -17.59 -12.89 11.77
N LEU A 234 -16.67 -11.96 11.51
CA LEU A 234 -15.43 -11.83 12.29
C LEU A 234 -15.69 -11.46 13.75
N LEU A 235 -16.59 -10.53 14.03
CA LEU A 235 -16.94 -10.13 15.41
C LEU A 235 -17.61 -11.25 16.21
N VAL A 236 -18.40 -12.10 15.55
CA VAL A 236 -19.10 -13.23 16.20
C VAL A 236 -18.21 -14.45 16.33
N LEU A 237 -17.31 -14.70 15.38
CA LEU A 237 -16.42 -15.87 15.37
C LEU A 237 -15.14 -15.67 16.20
N PHE A 238 -14.61 -14.45 16.33
CA PHE A 238 -13.50 -14.15 17.24
C PHE A 238 -14.00 -13.97 18.69
N LYS A 239 -14.46 -15.07 19.30
CA LYS A 239 -14.44 -15.19 20.77
C LYS A 239 -12.97 -15.28 21.22
N HIS A 240 -12.62 -14.44 22.20
CA HIS A 240 -11.30 -14.20 22.80
C HIS A 240 -10.27 -15.35 22.72
N PRO A 241 -8.97 -15.08 22.48
CA PRO A 241 -7.94 -15.96 23.00
C PRO A 241 -7.84 -15.79 24.54
N PRO A 242 -7.58 -16.86 25.30
CA PRO A 242 -7.33 -16.80 26.74
C PRO A 242 -6.08 -15.97 27.10
#